data_AF-A0A6G1FPR6-F1
#
_entry.id   AF-A0A6G1FPR6-F1
#
_cell.length_a   1.000
_cell.length_b   1.000
_cell.length_c   1.000
_cell.angle_alpha   90.00
_cell.angle_beta   90.00
_cell.angle_gamma   90.00
#
_symmetry.space_group_name_H-M   'P 1'
#
loop_
_entity.id
_entity.type
_entity.pdbx_description
1 polymer ?
#
loop_
_entity_poly.entity_id
_entity_poly.type
_entity_poly.pdbx_seq_one_letter_code
_entity_poly.pdbx_strand_id
1 'polypeptide(L)'
;LSSKLDLIIQNLEPEELISIIKEVYILAFSPEAWDTTQYGLEFRSLCRLVQLISIFLSLRKAVKNGDIGWINRLIDPLAVIFYATGQHKYGDKMLHLRWVLSECVSEKILRDAILSSSLMNLHSKPGQFKAINLALKHVNCVYKINIKLLKNSTHNADKTFSRVALLSNIFSKIRGVWENSFGFTQSDRHTTKAD
;
A
#
# COMPACT_ATOMS: atom_id res chain seq x y z
N LEU A 1 11.89 -10.69 15.62
CA LEU A 1 10.55 -10.48 16.23
C LEU A 1 9.47 -11.35 15.57
N SER A 2 9.37 -11.43 14.24
CA SER A 2 8.39 -12.31 13.55
C SER A 2 8.48 -13.79 13.97
N SER A 3 9.67 -14.40 13.94
CA SER A 3 9.80 -15.86 14.07
C SER A 3 9.31 -16.49 15.38
N LYS A 4 9.43 -15.79 16.52
CA LYS A 4 8.99 -16.33 17.82
C LYS A 4 7.47 -16.25 18.00
N LEU A 5 6.85 -15.16 17.55
CA LEU A 5 5.39 -15.02 17.58
C LEU A 5 4.75 -15.98 16.58
N ASP A 6 5.33 -16.14 15.40
CA ASP A 6 4.87 -17.09 14.38
C ASP A 6 4.88 -18.53 14.93
N LEU A 7 5.93 -18.91 15.66
CA LEU A 7 6.03 -20.21 16.35
C LEU A 7 4.98 -20.39 17.46
N ILE A 8 4.71 -19.36 18.26
CA ILE A 8 3.69 -19.41 19.32
C ILE A 8 2.30 -19.57 18.69
N ILE A 9 2.00 -18.80 17.63
CA ILE A 9 0.72 -18.86 16.93
C ILE A 9 0.52 -20.23 16.25
N GLN A 10 1.58 -20.81 15.69
CA GLN A 10 1.52 -22.14 15.07
C GLN A 10 1.28 -23.28 16.07
N ASN A 11 1.60 -23.07 17.34
CA ASN A 11 1.43 -24.05 18.41
C ASN A 11 0.12 -23.89 19.18
N LEU A 12 -0.69 -22.86 18.89
CA LEU A 12 -2.01 -22.69 19.50
C LEU A 12 -3.03 -23.56 18.77
N GLU A 13 -3.90 -24.21 19.54
CA GLU A 13 -5.06 -24.86 18.96
C GLU A 13 -5.99 -23.80 18.33
N PRO A 14 -6.70 -24.11 17.23
CA PRO A 14 -7.55 -23.14 16.53
C PRO A 14 -8.58 -22.47 17.45
N GLU A 15 -9.11 -23.22 18.42
CA GLU A 15 -10.10 -22.73 19.39
C GLU A 15 -9.51 -21.69 20.35
N GLU A 16 -8.30 -21.93 20.85
CA GLU A 16 -7.56 -21.01 21.72
C GLU A 16 -7.22 -19.73 20.98
N LEU A 17 -6.74 -19.84 19.74
CA LEU A 17 -6.44 -18.70 18.90
C LEU A 17 -7.69 -17.85 18.66
N ILE A 18 -8.84 -18.46 18.37
CA ILE A 18 -10.11 -17.76 18.19
C ILE A 18 -10.53 -17.06 19.49
N SER A 19 -10.36 -17.70 20.65
CA SER A 19 -10.68 -17.08 21.95
C SER A 19 -9.84 -15.83 22.19
N ILE A 20 -8.52 -15.93 22.00
CA ILE A 20 -7.59 -14.81 22.20
C ILE A 20 -7.92 -13.65 21.22
N ILE A 21 -8.21 -13.96 19.96
CA ILE A 21 -8.60 -12.95 18.97
C ILE A 21 -9.90 -12.25 19.39
N LYS A 22 -10.88 -12.98 19.92
CA LYS A 22 -12.14 -12.40 20.42
C LYS A 22 -11.89 -11.48 21.61
N GLU A 23 -11.04 -11.87 22.54
CA GLU A 23 -10.67 -11.02 23.68
C GLU A 23 -10.01 -9.72 23.22
N VAL A 24 -9.03 -9.81 22.31
CA VAL A 24 -8.39 -8.62 21.72
C VAL A 24 -9.42 -7.75 21.00
N TYR A 25 -10.35 -8.35 20.27
CA TYR A 25 -11.42 -7.62 19.60
C TYR A 25 -12.31 -6.88 20.60
N ILE A 26 -12.79 -7.55 21.65
CA ILE A 26 -13.64 -6.94 22.68
C ILE A 26 -12.89 -5.82 23.40
N LEU A 27 -11.61 -6.01 23.70
CA LEU A 27 -10.81 -5.03 24.42
C LEU A 27 -10.42 -3.80 23.58
N ALA A 28 -10.15 -3.99 22.29
CA ALA A 28 -9.48 -2.98 21.48
C ALA A 28 -10.19 -2.60 20.18
N PHE A 29 -11.26 -3.28 19.77
CA PHE A 29 -11.95 -3.04 18.48
C PHE A 29 -13.48 -3.00 18.59
N SER A 30 -14.04 -3.20 19.78
CA SER A 30 -15.46 -3.08 20.06
C SER A 30 -15.90 -1.61 20.19
N PRO A 31 -17.19 -1.29 20.01
CA PRO A 31 -17.73 0.02 20.35
C PRO A 31 -17.46 0.40 21.81
N GLU A 32 -17.55 -0.56 22.73
CA GLU A 32 -17.29 -0.35 24.16
C GLU A 32 -15.86 0.11 24.41
N ALA A 33 -14.87 -0.36 23.64
CA ALA A 33 -13.49 0.07 23.73
C ALA A 33 -13.29 1.58 23.42
N TRP A 34 -14.23 2.20 22.72
CA TRP A 34 -14.18 3.64 22.41
C TRP A 34 -14.68 4.52 23.56
N ASP A 35 -15.72 4.05 24.27
CA ASP A 35 -16.48 4.84 25.25
C ASP A 35 -16.20 4.44 26.69
N THR A 36 -15.67 3.24 26.95
CA THR A 36 -15.44 2.74 28.29
C THR A 36 -14.52 3.67 29.10
N THR A 37 -14.97 4.09 30.28
CA THR A 37 -14.15 4.82 31.25
C THR A 37 -13.42 3.89 32.22
N GLN A 38 -13.67 2.57 32.10
CA GLN A 38 -13.04 1.54 32.93
C GLN A 38 -11.51 1.52 32.77
N TYR A 39 -11.03 1.86 31.57
CA TYR A 39 -9.60 1.98 31.27
C TYR A 39 -9.16 3.44 31.16
N GLY A 40 -7.92 3.70 31.58
CA GLY A 40 -7.31 5.03 31.54
C GLY A 40 -7.27 5.64 30.13
N LEU A 41 -7.08 6.96 30.05
CA LEU A 41 -7.00 7.71 28.79
C LEU A 41 -5.89 7.18 27.86
N GLU A 42 -4.75 6.79 28.44
CA GLU A 42 -3.60 6.27 27.71
C GLU A 42 -3.92 4.97 26.97
N PHE A 43 -4.58 4.02 27.67
CA PHE A 43 -4.99 2.75 27.09
C PHE A 43 -5.96 2.95 25.92
N ARG A 44 -6.99 3.79 26.09
CA ARG A 44 -7.94 4.12 25.03
C ARG A 44 -7.28 4.76 23.81
N SER A 45 -6.33 5.67 24.06
CA SER A 45 -5.58 6.32 22.98
C SER A 45 -4.74 5.30 22.20
N LEU A 46 -4.13 4.34 22.89
CA LEU A 46 -3.40 3.24 22.26
C LEU A 46 -4.32 2.33 21.44
N CYS A 47 -5.48 1.93 21.97
CA CYS A 47 -6.45 1.12 21.22
C CYS A 47 -6.88 1.82 19.92
N ARG A 48 -7.22 3.11 19.98
CA ARG A 48 -7.58 3.91 18.79
C ARG A 48 -6.43 4.00 17.78
N LEU A 49 -5.19 4.14 18.27
CA LEU A 49 -4.00 4.13 17.42
C LEU A 49 -3.84 2.77 16.72
N VAL A 50 -3.99 1.66 17.45
CA VAL A 50 -3.89 0.30 16.90
C VAL A 50 -4.97 0.04 15.85
N GLN A 51 -6.21 0.45 16.11
CA GLN A 51 -7.31 0.37 15.15
C GLN A 51 -6.96 1.10 13.85
N LEU A 52 -6.47 2.35 13.94
CA LEU A 52 -6.09 3.14 12.77
C LEU A 52 -4.91 2.51 12.01
N ILE A 53 -3.86 2.12 12.72
CA ILE A 53 -2.66 1.50 12.13
C ILE A 53 -3.02 0.18 11.44
N SER A 54 -3.93 -0.62 12.02
CA SER A 54 -4.33 -1.91 11.46
C SER A 54 -4.89 -1.78 10.05
N ILE A 55 -5.65 -0.72 9.77
CA ILE A 55 -6.22 -0.43 8.44
C ILE A 55 -5.08 -0.21 7.43
N PHE A 56 -4.07 0.59 7.78
CA PHE A 56 -2.93 0.87 6.91
C PHE A 56 -2.02 -0.35 6.71
N LEU A 57 -1.81 -1.16 7.75
CA LEU A 57 -1.05 -2.40 7.65
C LEU A 57 -1.76 -3.44 6.77
N SER A 58 -3.08 -3.58 6.93
CA SER A 58 -3.92 -4.42 6.08
C SER A 58 -3.88 -3.95 4.63
N LEU A 59 -3.99 -2.64 4.37
CA LEU A 59 -3.89 -2.09 3.02
C LEU A 59 -2.52 -2.40 2.40
N ARG A 60 -1.43 -2.18 3.15
CA ARG A 60 -0.07 -2.48 2.69
C ARG A 60 0.09 -3.96 2.34
N LYS A 61 -0.45 -4.86 3.17
CA LYS A 61 -0.39 -6.31 2.94
C LYS A 61 -1.23 -6.73 1.74
N ALA A 62 -2.44 -6.17 1.59
CA ALA A 62 -3.32 -6.43 0.47
C ALA A 62 -2.69 -5.98 -0.85
N VAL A 63 -2.15 -4.76 -0.90
CA VAL A 63 -1.41 -4.24 -2.06
C VAL A 63 -0.22 -5.14 -2.39
N LYS A 64 0.58 -5.55 -1.40
CA LYS A 64 1.75 -6.41 -1.62
C LYS A 64 1.34 -7.75 -2.24
N ASN A 65 0.23 -8.31 -1.80
CA ASN A 65 -0.26 -9.62 -2.21
C ASN A 65 -1.10 -9.58 -3.50
N GLY A 66 -1.49 -8.41 -4.01
CA GLY A 66 -2.42 -8.34 -5.13
C GLY A 66 -3.88 -8.56 -4.74
N ASP A 67 -4.22 -8.43 -3.46
CA ASP A 67 -5.52 -8.82 -2.92
C ASP A 67 -6.57 -7.71 -3.11
N ILE A 68 -7.23 -7.74 -4.28
CA ILE A 68 -8.27 -6.76 -4.63
C ILE A 68 -9.50 -6.85 -3.73
N GLY A 69 -9.78 -8.01 -3.15
CA GLY A 69 -10.91 -8.21 -2.25
C GLY A 69 -10.72 -7.45 -0.94
N TRP A 70 -9.52 -7.57 -0.35
CA TRP A 70 -9.16 -6.78 0.83
C TRP A 70 -9.06 -5.28 0.53
N ILE A 71 -8.53 -4.89 -0.63
CA ILE A 71 -8.50 -3.47 -1.04
C ILE A 71 -9.92 -2.91 -1.09
N ASN A 72 -10.86 -3.62 -1.72
CA ASN A 72 -12.26 -3.18 -1.81
C ASN A 72 -12.89 -2.94 -0.44
N ARG A 73 -12.65 -3.85 0.53
CA ARG A 73 -13.15 -3.71 1.91
C ARG A 73 -12.58 -2.51 2.65
N LEU A 74 -11.37 -2.07 2.30
CA LEU A 74 -10.68 -0.98 2.97
C LEU A 74 -11.04 0.40 2.40
N ILE A 75 -11.77 0.49 1.28
CA ILE A 75 -12.15 1.79 0.69
C ILE A 75 -13.04 2.60 1.64
N ASP A 76 -14.03 1.97 2.25
CA ASP A 76 -14.97 2.61 3.17
C ASP A 76 -14.26 3.24 4.39
N PRO A 77 -13.46 2.50 5.18
CA PRO A 77 -12.74 3.11 6.29
C PRO A 77 -11.71 4.15 5.84
N LEU A 78 -11.09 3.99 4.67
CA LEU A 78 -10.18 5.02 4.13
C LEU A 78 -10.91 6.32 3.83
N ALA A 79 -12.14 6.28 3.30
CA ALA A 79 -12.95 7.47 3.08
C ALA A 79 -13.17 8.22 4.40
N VAL A 80 -13.58 7.51 5.46
CA VAL A 80 -13.80 8.07 6.79
C VAL A 80 -12.52 8.71 7.34
N ILE A 81 -11.38 8.02 7.26
CA ILE A 81 -10.09 8.53 7.74
C ILE A 81 -9.68 9.81 6.99
N PHE A 82 -9.88 9.87 5.67
CA PHE A 82 -9.54 11.08 4.90
C PHE A 82 -10.41 12.27 5.32
N TYR A 83 -11.71 12.09 5.55
CA TYR A 83 -12.54 13.16 6.10
C TYR A 83 -12.13 13.56 7.52
N ALA A 84 -11.87 12.59 8.39
CA ALA A 84 -11.46 12.83 9.78
C ALA A 84 -10.12 13.60 9.88
N THR A 85 -9.27 13.51 8.86
CA THR A 85 -7.95 14.18 8.81
C THR A 85 -7.96 15.46 7.97
N GLY A 86 -9.13 15.96 7.55
CA GLY A 86 -9.27 17.17 6.74
C GLY A 86 -8.84 17.02 5.27
N GLN A 87 -8.57 15.78 4.84
CA GLN A 87 -8.14 15.44 3.48
C GLN A 87 -9.35 15.20 2.56
N HIS A 88 -10.29 16.14 2.54
CA HIS A 88 -11.60 16.01 1.87
C HIS A 88 -11.50 15.58 0.41
N LYS A 89 -10.55 16.13 -0.37
CA LYS A 89 -10.34 15.75 -1.78
C LYS A 89 -10.03 14.25 -1.96
N TYR A 90 -9.36 13.63 -0.99
CA TYR A 90 -9.10 12.19 -1.02
C TYR A 90 -10.32 11.41 -0.53
N GLY A 91 -11.06 11.93 0.45
CA GLY A 91 -12.36 11.40 0.88
C GLY A 91 -13.36 11.32 -0.27
N ASP A 92 -13.55 12.41 -1.00
CA ASP A 92 -14.44 12.48 -2.18
C ASP A 92 -14.03 11.45 -3.24
N LYS A 93 -12.72 11.28 -3.49
CA LYS A 93 -12.21 10.27 -4.41
C LYS A 93 -12.49 8.85 -3.94
N MET A 94 -12.39 8.57 -2.65
CA MET A 94 -12.73 7.26 -2.09
C MET A 94 -14.23 6.98 -2.20
N LEU A 95 -15.09 7.96 -1.91
CA LEU A 95 -16.55 7.83 -2.09
C LEU A 95 -16.92 7.61 -3.55
N HIS A 96 -16.31 8.36 -4.47
CA HIS A 96 -16.51 8.15 -5.89
C HIS A 96 -16.06 6.76 -6.33
N LEU A 97 -14.88 6.31 -5.89
CA LEU A 97 -14.41 4.95 -6.17
C LEU A 97 -15.38 3.90 -5.61
N ARG A 98 -15.91 4.11 -4.39
CA ARG A 98 -16.90 3.21 -3.79
C ARG A 98 -18.19 3.16 -4.60
N TRP A 99 -18.67 4.30 -5.07
CA TRP A 99 -19.84 4.39 -5.93
C TRP A 99 -19.63 3.62 -7.24
N VAL A 100 -18.49 3.80 -7.92
CA VAL A 100 -18.15 3.07 -9.14
C VAL A 100 -18.07 1.55 -8.89
N LEU A 101 -17.61 1.14 -7.71
CA LEU A 101 -17.52 -0.27 -7.30
C LEU A 101 -18.84 -0.83 -6.73
N SER A 102 -19.93 -0.06 -6.73
CA SER A 102 -21.24 -0.54 -6.29
C SER A 102 -21.82 -1.54 -7.29
N GLU A 103 -22.59 -2.50 -6.79
CA GLU A 103 -23.16 -3.56 -7.63
C GLU A 103 -24.22 -3.07 -8.60
N CYS A 104 -24.89 -1.97 -8.26
CA CYS A 104 -25.86 -1.32 -9.15
C CYS A 104 -25.21 -0.44 -10.23
N VAL A 105 -23.91 -0.18 -10.15
CA VAL A 105 -23.19 0.72 -11.08
C VAL A 105 -22.29 -0.07 -12.02
N SER A 106 -21.55 -1.07 -11.51
CA SER A 106 -20.60 -1.84 -12.28
C SER A 106 -20.77 -3.34 -12.08
N GLU A 107 -20.73 -4.08 -13.19
CA GLU A 107 -20.65 -5.53 -13.17
C GLU A 107 -19.36 -6.01 -12.50
N LYS A 108 -19.40 -7.23 -11.94
CA LYS A 108 -18.26 -7.81 -11.21
C LYS A 108 -16.96 -7.77 -12.01
N ILE A 109 -17.00 -8.09 -13.30
CA ILE A 109 -15.81 -8.10 -14.17
C ILE A 109 -15.20 -6.70 -14.24
N LEU A 110 -16.02 -5.66 -14.40
CA LEU A 110 -15.55 -4.28 -14.43
C LEU A 110 -14.99 -3.83 -13.07
N ARG A 111 -15.64 -4.20 -11.96
CA ARG A 111 -15.15 -3.89 -10.61
C ARG A 111 -13.78 -4.52 -10.36
N ASP A 112 -13.63 -5.80 -10.69
CA ASP A 112 -12.38 -6.54 -10.55
C ASP A 112 -11.30 -5.95 -11.46
N ALA A 113 -11.64 -5.55 -12.69
CA ALA A 113 -10.72 -4.87 -13.60
C ALA A 113 -10.25 -3.52 -13.07
N ILE A 114 -11.15 -2.68 -12.55
CA ILE A 114 -10.81 -1.38 -11.94
C ILE A 114 -9.84 -1.59 -10.77
N LEU A 115 -10.16 -2.49 -9.84
CA LEU A 115 -9.31 -2.75 -8.69
C LEU A 115 -7.97 -3.36 -9.09
N SER A 116 -7.96 -4.30 -10.04
CA SER A 116 -6.74 -4.93 -10.54
C SER A 116 -5.83 -3.92 -11.24
N SER A 117 -6.42 -2.96 -11.99
CA SER A 117 -5.67 -1.90 -12.67
C SER A 117 -4.97 -0.93 -11.70
N SER A 118 -5.42 -0.88 -10.44
CA SER A 118 -4.77 -0.08 -9.39
C SER A 118 -3.43 -0.65 -8.92
N LEU A 119 -3.12 -1.90 -9.31
CA LEU A 119 -1.92 -2.63 -8.90
C LEU A 119 -1.05 -2.98 -10.11
N MET A 120 0.24 -3.14 -9.86
CA MET A 120 1.20 -3.53 -10.88
C MET A 120 2.26 -4.46 -10.29
N ASN A 121 2.64 -5.49 -11.04
CA ASN A 121 3.69 -6.42 -10.68
C ASN A 121 4.74 -6.53 -11.79
N LEU A 122 5.79 -5.71 -11.72
CA LEU A 122 6.83 -5.65 -12.75
C LEU A 122 7.63 -6.94 -12.87
N HIS A 123 7.78 -7.66 -11.76
CA HIS A 123 8.61 -8.88 -11.71
C HIS A 123 7.80 -10.16 -11.91
N SER A 124 6.46 -10.05 -12.03
CA SER A 124 5.54 -11.19 -12.07
C SER A 124 5.74 -12.18 -10.91
N LYS A 125 6.23 -11.70 -9.75
CA LYS A 125 6.48 -12.52 -8.56
C LYS A 125 5.35 -12.35 -7.53
N PRO A 126 4.88 -13.44 -6.89
CA PRO A 126 3.94 -13.33 -5.77
C PRO A 126 4.46 -12.41 -4.67
N GLY A 127 3.60 -11.61 -4.06
CA GLY A 127 3.98 -10.72 -2.95
C GLY A 127 4.84 -9.52 -3.36
N GLN A 128 4.93 -9.18 -4.65
CA GLN A 128 5.68 -8.03 -5.15
C GLN A 128 4.83 -6.99 -5.89
N PHE A 129 3.51 -7.05 -5.71
CA PHE A 129 2.62 -6.02 -6.25
C PHE A 129 2.89 -4.67 -5.58
N LYS A 130 2.80 -3.61 -6.38
CA LYS A 130 2.91 -2.21 -5.96
C LYS A 130 1.71 -1.43 -6.49
N ALA A 131 1.30 -0.39 -5.78
CA ALA A 131 0.26 0.52 -6.28
C ALA A 131 0.73 1.21 -7.57
N ILE A 132 -0.14 1.28 -8.59
CA ILE A 132 0.18 1.85 -9.90
C ILE A 132 0.63 3.32 -9.81
N ASN A 133 0.10 4.07 -8.85
CA ASN A 133 0.52 5.45 -8.59
C ASN A 133 2.02 5.55 -8.27
N LEU A 134 2.62 4.54 -7.62
CA LEU A 134 4.05 4.52 -7.38
C LEU A 134 4.84 4.40 -8.69
N ALA A 135 4.36 3.58 -9.62
CA ALA A 135 4.92 3.45 -10.96
C ALA A 135 4.87 4.79 -11.70
N LEU A 136 3.69 5.42 -11.69
CA LEU A 136 3.46 6.71 -12.33
C LEU A 136 4.36 7.80 -11.72
N LYS A 137 4.55 7.80 -10.38
CA LYS A 137 5.49 8.70 -9.71
C LYS A 137 6.93 8.47 -10.16
N HIS A 138 7.38 7.23 -10.31
CA HIS A 138 8.72 6.95 -10.84
C HIS A 138 8.87 7.44 -12.27
N VAL A 139 7.90 7.17 -13.14
CA VAL A 139 7.88 7.64 -14.52
C VAL A 139 7.95 9.17 -14.59
N ASN A 140 7.09 9.86 -13.82
CA ASN A 140 7.08 11.33 -13.73
C ASN A 140 8.38 11.89 -13.16
N CYS A 141 9.00 11.20 -12.19
CA CYS A 141 10.29 11.59 -11.64
C CYS A 141 11.39 11.52 -12.69
N VAL A 142 11.43 10.43 -13.48
CA VAL A 142 12.40 10.26 -14.57
C VAL A 142 12.19 11.35 -15.63
N TYR A 143 10.95 11.67 -16.01
CA TYR A 143 10.68 12.79 -16.91
C TYR A 143 11.19 14.12 -16.35
N LYS A 144 10.94 14.40 -15.07
CA LYS A 144 11.41 15.63 -14.42
C LYS A 144 12.94 15.73 -14.41
N ILE A 145 13.64 14.63 -14.14
CA ILE A 145 15.11 14.58 -14.17
C ILE A 145 15.60 14.81 -15.61
N ASN A 146 15.00 14.13 -16.58
CA ASN A 146 15.39 14.22 -17.98
C ASN A 146 15.24 15.65 -18.53
N ILE A 147 14.12 16.31 -18.24
CA ILE A 147 13.86 17.72 -18.60
C ILE A 147 14.88 18.65 -17.91
N LYS A 148 15.16 18.43 -16.62
CA LYS A 148 16.15 19.24 -15.87
C LYS A 148 17.58 19.10 -16.41
N LEU A 149 17.97 17.91 -16.84
CA LEU A 149 19.32 17.64 -17.37
C LEU A 149 19.51 18.25 -18.76
N LEU A 150 18.46 18.26 -19.59
CA LEU A 150 18.59 18.63 -21.00
C LEU A 150 18.14 20.05 -21.34
N LYS A 151 17.54 20.78 -20.38
CA LYS A 151 17.14 22.21 -20.36
C LYS A 151 16.56 22.79 -21.68
N ASN A 152 17.34 22.85 -22.77
CA ASN A 152 17.04 23.50 -24.06
C ASN A 152 17.49 22.74 -25.35
N SER A 153 17.95 21.49 -25.31
CA SER A 153 18.37 20.77 -26.54
C SER A 153 17.22 19.98 -27.16
N THR A 154 16.81 20.34 -28.39
CA THR A 154 15.82 19.69 -29.29
C THR A 154 15.13 18.44 -28.73
N HIS A 155 14.17 18.67 -27.83
CA HIS A 155 13.46 17.60 -27.14
C HIS A 155 12.03 17.49 -27.68
N ASN A 156 11.85 16.61 -28.65
CA ASN A 156 10.51 16.23 -29.12
C ASN A 156 9.90 15.24 -28.11
N ALA A 157 8.63 15.40 -27.77
CA ALA A 157 7.92 14.55 -26.82
C ALA A 157 8.14 13.04 -27.10
N ASP A 158 8.17 12.66 -28.38
CA ASP A 158 8.44 11.29 -28.84
C ASP A 158 9.80 10.73 -28.40
N LYS A 159 10.86 11.54 -28.36
CA LYS A 159 12.20 11.09 -27.92
C LYS A 159 12.23 10.83 -26.43
N THR A 160 11.53 11.63 -25.64
CA THR A 160 11.42 11.46 -24.18
C THR A 160 10.57 10.24 -23.83
N PHE A 161 9.41 10.07 -24.49
CA PHE A 161 8.54 8.91 -24.30
C PHE A 161 9.24 7.61 -24.69
N SER A 162 9.90 7.58 -25.86
CA SER A 162 10.61 6.38 -26.35
C SER A 162 11.76 5.95 -25.42
N ARG A 163 12.54 6.89 -24.88
CA ARG A 163 13.65 6.55 -23.96
C ARG A 163 13.18 6.13 -22.57
N VAL A 164 12.16 6.77 -22.01
CA VAL A 164 11.79 6.56 -20.60
C VAL A 164 10.84 5.38 -20.42
N ALA A 165 9.89 5.18 -21.34
CA ALA A 165 8.90 4.11 -21.22
C ALA A 165 9.46 2.72 -21.57
N LEU A 166 10.34 2.62 -22.56
CA LEU A 166 10.88 1.33 -23.05
C LEU A 166 12.07 0.82 -22.23
N LEU A 167 12.85 1.72 -21.64
CA LEU A 167 14.11 1.33 -21.00
C LEU A 167 13.98 1.00 -19.51
N SER A 168 12.83 1.20 -18.86
CA SER A 168 12.70 0.96 -17.41
C SER A 168 13.02 -0.50 -17.04
N ASN A 169 12.46 -1.46 -17.77
CA ASN A 169 12.76 -2.88 -17.60
C ASN A 169 14.21 -3.24 -17.97
N ILE A 170 14.79 -2.56 -18.96
CA ILE A 170 16.18 -2.79 -19.39
C ILE A 170 17.16 -2.24 -18.35
N PHE A 171 16.92 -1.05 -17.80
CA PHE A 171 17.75 -0.46 -16.75
C PHE A 171 17.69 -1.26 -15.45
N SER A 172 16.56 -1.88 -15.09
CA SER A 172 16.50 -2.81 -13.97
C SER A 172 17.37 -4.06 -14.20
N LYS A 173 17.40 -4.60 -15.42
CA LYS A 173 18.28 -5.73 -15.78
C LYS A 173 19.76 -5.33 -15.77
N ILE A 174 20.09 -4.19 -16.38
CA ILE A 174 21.46 -3.64 -16.40
C ILE A 174 21.95 -3.39 -14.98
N ARG A 175 21.11 -2.80 -14.12
CA ARG A 175 21.44 -2.59 -12.72
C ARG A 175 21.73 -3.91 -12.01
N GLY A 176 20.90 -4.94 -12.18
CA GLY A 176 21.13 -6.25 -11.57
C GLY A 176 22.44 -6.91 -12.03
N VAL A 177 22.78 -6.80 -13.33
CA VAL A 177 24.07 -7.30 -13.84
C VAL A 177 25.24 -6.49 -13.27
N TRP A 178 25.12 -5.17 -13.22
CA TRP A 178 26.15 -4.29 -12.68
C TRP A 178 26.38 -4.53 -11.18
N GLU A 179 25.31 -4.60 -10.38
CA GLU A 179 25.36 -4.91 -8.94
C GLU A 179 26.04 -6.26 -8.67
N ASN A 180 25.73 -7.29 -9.47
CA ASN A 180 26.39 -8.59 -9.38
C ASN A 180 27.87 -8.54 -9.78
N SER A 181 28.20 -7.85 -10.88
CA SER A 181 29.59 -7.76 -11.38
C SER A 181 30.51 -7.02 -10.42
N PHE A 182 30.00 -6.05 -9.67
CA PHE A 182 30.79 -5.24 -8.73
C PHE A 182 30.57 -5.64 -7.26
N GLY A 183 29.79 -6.69 -6.98
CA GLY A 183 29.52 -7.17 -5.62
C GLY A 183 28.75 -6.18 -4.74
N PHE A 184 28.14 -5.14 -5.33
CA PHE A 184 27.39 -4.11 -4.62
C PHE A 184 25.90 -4.43 -4.68
N THR A 185 25.28 -4.70 -3.54
CA THR A 185 23.81 -4.71 -3.43
C THR A 185 23.36 -3.41 -2.79
N GLN A 186 22.78 -2.51 -3.57
CA GLN A 186 22.23 -1.27 -3.02
C GLN A 186 20.87 -1.59 -2.39
N SER A 187 20.83 -1.59 -1.06
CA SER A 187 19.60 -1.79 -0.29
C SER A 187 18.58 -0.68 -0.59
N ASP A 188 17.33 -1.06 -0.89
CA ASP A 188 16.18 -0.15 -1.06
C ASP A 188 15.75 0.54 0.26
N ARG A 189 16.44 0.29 1.39
CA ARG A 189 16.21 1.06 2.62
C ARG A 189 16.74 2.47 2.42
N HIS A 190 15.85 3.45 2.54
CA HIS A 190 16.24 4.85 2.66
C HIS A 190 17.23 5.00 3.81
N THR A 191 18.49 5.30 3.50
CA THR A 191 19.42 5.88 4.46
C THR A 191 18.92 7.29 4.76
N THR A 192 18.34 7.47 5.94
CA THR A 192 18.27 8.81 6.54
C THR A 192 19.69 9.33 6.63
N LYS A 193 19.94 10.50 6.04
CA LYS A 193 21.19 11.23 6.30
C LYS A 193 21.27 11.41 7.81
N ALA A 194 22.34 10.91 8.41
CA ALA A 194 22.75 11.39 9.72
C ALA A 194 23.20 12.83 9.52
N ASP A 195 22.64 13.73 10.32
CA ASP A 195 23.19 15.07 10.53
C ASP A 195 24.56 14.97 11.23
#